data_AF-A0A2N0LN43-F1
#
_entry.id   AF-A0A2N0LN43-F1
#
_cell.length_a   1.000
_cell.length_b   1.000
_cell.length_c   1.000
_cell.angle_alpha   90.00
_cell.angle_beta   90.00
_cell.angle_gamma   90.00
#
_symmetry.space_group_name_H-M   'P 1'
#
loop_
_entity.id
_entity.type
_entity.pdbx_description
1 polymer ?
#
loop_
_entity_poly.entity_id
_entity_poly.type
_entity_poly.pdbx_seq_one_letter_code
_entity_poly.pdbx_strand_id
1 'polypeptide(L)'
;MRDSVRESPLWRPKDNLLQGVEGIGLVASITLMADLSELGNLDRRNIAALVGLAPFSRDSGLMRGKRRIWGGRARVRAALYMATLVATRYNSIIKAFYQRLLEAGKGKYYQSL
;
A
#
# COMPACT_ATOMS: atom_id res chain seq x y z
N MET A 1 -21.41 -1.48 -8.05
CA MET A 1 -20.54 -1.41 -6.84
C MET A 1 -20.08 0.01 -6.53
N ARG A 2 -19.56 0.79 -7.50
CA ARG A 2 -19.23 2.22 -7.30
C ARG A 2 -20.42 3.03 -6.77
N ASP A 3 -21.58 2.87 -7.39
CA ASP A 3 -22.78 3.65 -7.03
C ASP A 3 -23.30 3.24 -5.64
N SER A 4 -23.24 1.94 -5.33
CA SER A 4 -23.59 1.38 -4.02
C SER A 4 -22.73 1.95 -2.86
N VAL A 5 -21.44 2.23 -3.09
CA VAL A 5 -20.56 2.84 -2.09
C VAL A 5 -20.89 4.33 -1.90
N ARG A 6 -21.25 5.03 -2.98
CA ARG A 6 -21.58 6.46 -2.96
C ARG A 6 -22.93 6.75 -2.32
N GLU A 7 -23.90 5.87 -2.52
CA GLU A 7 -25.24 5.99 -1.96
C GLU A 7 -25.30 5.55 -0.49
N SER A 8 -24.34 4.74 -0.04
CA SER A 8 -24.34 4.27 1.34
C SER A 8 -23.76 5.32 2.31
N PRO A 9 -24.55 5.75 3.31
CA PRO A 9 -24.09 6.70 4.32
C PRO A 9 -23.00 6.13 5.23
N LEU A 10 -22.88 4.80 5.32
CA LEU A 10 -21.85 4.13 6.12
C LEU A 10 -20.49 4.10 5.43
N TRP A 11 -20.48 3.85 4.11
CA TRP A 11 -19.25 3.61 3.35
C TRP A 11 -18.68 4.89 2.73
N ARG A 12 -19.56 5.82 2.31
CA ARG A 12 -19.15 7.08 1.67
C ARG A 12 -18.15 7.92 2.48
N PRO A 13 -18.30 8.09 3.81
CA PRO A 13 -17.33 8.88 4.57
C PRO A 13 -15.93 8.25 4.57
N LYS A 14 -15.85 6.92 4.71
CA LYS A 14 -14.57 6.18 4.66
C LYS A 14 -13.96 6.23 3.28
N ASP A 15 -14.76 6.06 2.23
CA ASP A 15 -14.31 6.16 0.84
C ASP A 15 -13.72 7.53 0.51
N ASN A 16 -14.41 8.60 0.92
CA ASN A 16 -13.94 9.97 0.72
C ASN A 16 -12.62 10.24 1.48
N LEU A 17 -12.51 9.75 2.72
CA LEU A 17 -11.30 9.91 3.52
C LEU A 17 -10.11 9.20 2.87
N LEU A 18 -10.30 7.99 2.36
CA LEU A 18 -9.25 7.23 1.68
C LEU A 18 -8.86 7.90 0.35
N GLN A 19 -9.83 8.27 -0.50
CA GLN A 19 -9.56 8.92 -1.79
C GLN A 19 -9.03 10.35 -1.66
N GLY A 20 -9.13 10.97 -0.47
CA GLY A 20 -8.49 12.26 -0.18
C GLY A 20 -6.96 12.20 -0.19
N VAL A 21 -6.37 11.00 -0.07
CA VAL A 21 -4.92 10.81 -0.21
C VAL A 21 -4.56 10.71 -1.69
N GLU A 22 -3.74 11.66 -2.16
CA GLU A 22 -3.24 11.68 -3.53
C GLU A 22 -2.55 10.35 -3.92
N GLY A 23 -3.12 9.66 -4.91
CA GLY A 23 -2.68 8.34 -5.37
C GLY A 23 -3.64 7.21 -4.99
N ILE A 24 -4.51 7.38 -4.01
CA ILE A 24 -5.58 6.41 -3.70
C ILE A 24 -6.79 6.69 -4.58
N GLY A 25 -7.00 5.80 -5.57
CA GLY A 25 -8.21 5.81 -6.39
C GLY A 25 -9.31 4.90 -5.85
N LEU A 26 -10.47 4.92 -6.51
CA LEU A 26 -11.64 4.12 -6.16
C LEU A 26 -11.33 2.64 -5.93
N VAL A 27 -10.56 2.01 -6.82
CA VAL A 27 -10.23 0.58 -6.71
C VAL A 27 -9.44 0.31 -5.43
N ALA A 28 -8.40 1.11 -5.16
CA ALA A 28 -7.60 0.96 -3.94
C ALA A 28 -8.43 1.22 -2.68
N SER A 29 -9.29 2.24 -2.70
CA SER A 29 -10.20 2.55 -1.60
C SER A 29 -11.16 1.39 -1.29
N ILE A 30 -11.85 0.86 -2.31
CA ILE A 30 -12.76 -0.28 -2.16
C ILE A 30 -12.00 -1.52 -1.68
N THR A 31 -10.83 -1.82 -2.26
CA THR A 31 -10.01 -2.96 -1.82
C THR A 31 -9.61 -2.83 -0.36
N LEU A 32 -9.22 -1.64 0.10
CA LEU A 32 -8.88 -1.42 1.51
C LEU A 32 -10.10 -1.58 2.42
N MET A 33 -11.26 -1.03 2.03
CA MET A 33 -12.48 -1.15 2.82
C MET A 33 -13.03 -2.58 2.89
N ALA A 34 -12.88 -3.37 1.82
CA ALA A 34 -13.36 -4.75 1.74
C ALA A 34 -12.38 -5.76 2.36
N ASP A 35 -11.09 -5.64 2.03
CA ASP A 35 -10.06 -6.63 2.36
C ASP A 35 -9.15 -6.18 3.53
N LEU A 36 -9.39 -5.03 4.17
CA LEU A 36 -8.60 -4.51 5.30
C LEU A 36 -9.46 -3.77 6.35
N SER A 37 -10.36 -4.50 7.01
CA SER A 37 -11.24 -3.96 8.06
C SER A 37 -10.51 -3.46 9.31
N GLU A 38 -9.27 -3.89 9.51
CA GLU A 38 -8.41 -3.52 10.64
C GLU A 38 -7.73 -2.15 10.46
N LEU A 39 -7.87 -1.53 9.29
CA LEU A 39 -7.31 -0.22 8.99
C LEU A 39 -7.86 0.85 9.94
N GLY A 40 -6.95 1.50 10.67
CA GLY A 40 -7.29 2.50 11.70
C GLY A 40 -7.35 1.95 13.14
N ASN A 41 -7.37 0.63 13.31
CA ASN A 41 -7.40 -0.02 14.64
C ASN A 41 -6.06 -0.65 15.04
N LEU A 42 -5.21 -1.00 14.06
CA LEU A 42 -3.90 -1.61 14.30
C LEU A 42 -2.77 -0.61 14.15
N ASP A 43 -1.69 -0.83 14.91
CA ASP A 43 -0.43 -0.10 14.74
C ASP A 43 0.17 -0.33 13.34
N ARG A 44 0.95 0.66 12.87
CA ARG A 44 1.63 0.67 11.57
C ARG A 44 2.45 -0.60 11.30
N ARG A 45 3.08 -1.21 12.31
CA ARG A 45 3.89 -2.41 12.12
C ARG A 45 3.03 -3.65 11.88
N ASN A 46 1.97 -3.81 12.68
CA ASN A 46 1.06 -4.95 12.59
C ASN A 46 0.29 -4.94 11.27
N ILE A 47 -0.20 -3.77 10.85
CA ILE A 47 -0.91 -3.66 9.58
C ILE A 47 0.01 -3.88 8.38
N ALA A 48 1.26 -3.38 8.43
CA ALA A 48 2.24 -3.64 7.38
C ALA A 48 2.60 -5.14 7.29
N ALA A 49 2.68 -5.84 8.41
CA ALA A 49 2.87 -7.30 8.45
C ALA A 49 1.66 -8.04 7.87
N LEU A 50 0.44 -7.68 8.28
CA LEU A 50 -0.81 -8.28 7.81
C LEU A 50 -1.01 -8.15 6.29
N VAL A 51 -0.71 -6.98 5.73
CA VAL A 51 -0.77 -6.73 4.28
C VAL A 51 0.39 -7.40 3.53
N GLY A 52 1.49 -7.73 4.23
CA GLY A 52 2.71 -8.28 3.64
C GLY A 52 3.60 -7.23 3.00
N LEU A 53 3.65 -6.02 3.58
CA LEU A 53 4.59 -4.94 3.23
C LEU A 53 5.85 -4.97 4.13
N ALA A 54 5.78 -5.63 5.28
CA ALA A 54 6.91 -5.76 6.19
C ALA A 54 7.92 -6.82 5.67
N PRO A 55 9.23 -6.51 5.60
CA PRO A 55 10.26 -7.50 5.29
C PRO A 55 10.40 -8.53 6.43
N PHE A 56 10.39 -9.82 6.08
CA PHE A 56 10.61 -10.92 7.03
C PHE A 56 12.00 -11.55 6.86
N SER A 57 12.53 -12.12 7.94
CA SER A 57 13.78 -12.88 7.97
C SER A 57 13.59 -14.24 7.31
N ARG A 58 14.47 -14.59 6.36
CA ARG A 58 14.51 -15.92 5.72
C ARG A 58 15.71 -16.70 6.24
N ASP A 59 15.77 -16.87 7.55
CA ASP A 59 16.91 -17.48 8.22
C ASP A 59 16.56 -18.93 8.57
N SER A 60 17.52 -19.86 8.44
CA SER A 60 17.36 -21.27 8.82
C SER A 60 18.69 -21.84 9.29
N GLY A 61 18.77 -22.31 10.54
CA GLY A 61 20.03 -22.77 11.13
C GLY A 61 21.13 -21.70 10.99
N LEU A 62 22.23 -22.05 10.31
CA LEU A 62 23.35 -21.15 10.03
C LEU A 62 23.11 -20.20 8.85
N MET A 63 22.06 -20.42 8.05
CA MET A 63 21.76 -19.57 6.90
C MET A 63 21.12 -18.26 7.34
N ARG A 64 21.73 -17.14 6.96
CA ARG A 64 21.14 -15.79 7.08
C ARG A 64 20.71 -15.30 5.70
N GLY A 65 19.41 -15.35 5.42
CA GLY A 65 18.86 -14.99 4.11
C GLY A 65 18.59 -13.50 3.96
N LYS A 66 18.55 -13.00 2.72
CA LYS A 66 18.13 -11.62 2.44
C LYS A 66 16.67 -11.43 2.88
N ARG A 67 16.40 -10.36 3.63
CA ARG A 67 15.05 -10.02 4.10
C ARG A 67 14.20 -9.61 2.90
N ARG A 68 13.00 -10.18 2.79
CA ARG A 68 12.06 -9.93 1.67
C ARG A 68 10.64 -9.87 2.21
N ILE A 69 9.77 -9.19 1.49
CA ILE A 69 8.33 -9.28 1.74
C ILE A 69 7.80 -10.62 1.21
N TRP A 70 6.88 -11.24 1.94
CA TRP A 70 6.10 -12.40 1.47
C TRP A 70 4.83 -12.54 2.29
N GLY A 71 3.92 -13.43 1.86
CA GLY A 71 2.67 -13.71 2.55
C GLY A 71 1.72 -12.51 2.56
N GLY A 72 0.92 -12.41 3.62
CA GLY A 72 -0.07 -11.34 3.85
C GLY A 72 -1.20 -11.29 2.81
N ARG A 73 -1.94 -10.18 2.81
CA ARG A 73 -3.05 -9.94 1.87
C ARG A 73 -2.54 -9.42 0.51
N ALA A 74 -2.18 -10.35 -0.39
CA ALA A 74 -1.59 -10.03 -1.69
C ALA A 74 -2.41 -9.06 -2.55
N ARG A 75 -3.75 -9.16 -2.53
CA ARG A 75 -4.66 -8.23 -3.24
C ARG A 75 -4.51 -6.79 -2.75
N VAL A 76 -4.53 -6.59 -1.43
CA VAL A 76 -4.34 -5.29 -0.80
C VAL A 76 -2.97 -4.72 -1.15
N ARG A 77 -1.92 -5.54 -1.07
CA ARG A 77 -0.57 -5.13 -1.45
C ARG A 77 -0.47 -4.69 -2.91
N ALA A 78 -1.10 -5.41 -3.84
CA ALA A 78 -1.11 -5.04 -5.25
C ALA A 78 -1.85 -3.70 -5.49
N ALA A 79 -2.99 -3.50 -4.83
CA ALA A 79 -3.73 -2.24 -4.90
C ALA A 79 -2.90 -1.06 -4.36
N LEU A 80 -2.24 -1.24 -3.21
CA LEU A 80 -1.34 -0.23 -2.63
C LEU A 80 -0.11 0.05 -3.50
N TYR A 81 0.43 -0.97 -4.17
CA TYR A 81 1.51 -0.78 -5.13
C TYR A 81 1.09 0.14 -6.28
N MET A 82 -0.06 -0.12 -6.90
CA MET A 82 -0.59 0.73 -7.97
C MET A 82 -0.91 2.15 -7.49
N ALA A 83 -1.49 2.29 -6.29
CA ALA A 83 -1.73 3.59 -5.68
C ALA A 83 -0.43 4.37 -5.46
N THR A 84 0.62 3.68 -4.99
CA THR A 84 1.93 4.31 -4.75
C THR A 84 2.59 4.77 -6.05
N LEU A 85 2.44 4.04 -7.17
CA LEU A 85 2.96 4.49 -8.47
C LEU A 85 2.33 5.80 -8.97
N VAL A 86 1.08 6.05 -8.60
CA VAL A 86 0.40 7.31 -8.91
C VAL A 86 0.84 8.38 -7.89
N ALA A 87 0.89 8.02 -6.61
CA ALA A 87 1.31 8.91 -5.53
C ALA A 87 2.74 9.46 -5.75
N THR A 88 3.67 8.68 -6.29
CA THR A 88 5.02 9.17 -6.59
C THR A 88 5.06 10.28 -7.66
N ARG A 89 3.99 10.44 -8.45
CA ARG A 89 3.88 11.50 -9.46
C ARG A 89 3.22 12.76 -8.89
N TYR A 90 2.13 12.58 -8.14
CA TYR A 90 1.26 13.68 -7.70
C TYR A 90 1.47 14.10 -6.25
N ASN A 91 1.82 13.17 -5.35
CA ASN A 91 2.04 13.45 -3.93
C ASN A 91 3.49 13.86 -3.68
N SER A 92 3.71 15.13 -3.34
CA SER A 92 5.05 15.71 -3.13
C SER A 92 5.85 15.02 -2.02
N ILE A 93 5.19 14.59 -0.93
CA ILE A 93 5.83 13.92 0.21
C ILE A 93 6.32 12.53 -0.21
N ILE A 94 5.45 11.74 -0.86
CA ILE A 94 5.79 10.39 -1.32
C ILE A 94 6.83 10.46 -2.44
N LYS A 95 6.72 11.42 -3.36
CA LYS A 95 7.70 11.67 -4.41
C LYS A 95 9.09 11.97 -3.85
N ALA A 96 9.20 12.86 -2.87
CA ALA A 96 10.47 13.18 -2.23
C ALA A 96 11.08 11.96 -1.51
N PHE A 97 10.26 11.15 -0.83
CA PHE A 97 10.73 9.92 -0.22
C PHE A 97 11.21 8.89 -1.26
N TYR A 98 10.45 8.70 -2.33
CA TYR A 98 10.81 7.81 -3.42
C TYR A 98 12.12 8.23 -4.10
N GLN A 99 12.31 9.53 -4.35
CA GLN A 99 13.53 10.06 -4.95
C GLN A 99 14.76 9.81 -4.06
N ARG A 100 14.66 10.05 -2.75
CA ARG A 100 15.73 9.71 -1.78
C ARG A 100 16.09 8.22 -1.80
N LEU A 101 15.10 7.34 -1.97
CA LEU A 101 15.36 5.90 -2.07
C LEU A 101 16.14 5.55 -3.36
N LEU A 102 15.79 6.18 -4.49
CA LEU A 102 16.51 5.98 -5.75
C LEU A 102 17.96 6.46 -5.65
N GLU A 103 18.19 7.62 -5.05
CA GLU A 103 19.52 8.18 -4.79
C GLU A 103 20.35 7.28 -3.88
N ALA A 104 19.72 6.61 -2.91
CA ALA A 104 20.35 5.60 -2.06
C ALA A 104 20.59 4.25 -2.78
N GLY A 105 20.45 4.19 -4.10
CA GLY A 105 20.74 3.01 -4.91
C GLY A 105 19.61 1.96 -4.94
N LYS A 106 18.38 2.31 -4.56
CA LYS A 106 17.23 1.42 -4.83
C LYS A 106 16.96 1.40 -6.32
N GLY A 107 16.96 0.20 -6.91
CA GLY A 107 16.66 0.01 -8.33
C GLY A 107 15.27 0.54 -8.69
N LYS A 108 15.20 1.23 -9.84
CA LYS A 108 13.95 1.70 -10.43
C LYS A 108 13.33 0.57 -11.25
N TYR A 109 12.20 0.04 -10.81
CA TYR A 109 11.51 -1.06 -11.53
C TYR A 109 10.57 -0.58 -12.65
N TYR A 110 10.37 0.74 -12.83
CA TYR A 110 9.46 1.29 -13.84
C TYR A 110 10.10 2.49 -14.56
N GLN A 111 10.76 2.24 -15.68
CA GLN A 111 11.17 3.25 -16.65
C GLN A 111 11.28 2.60 -18.05
N SER A 112 10.18 2.61 -18.80
CA SER A 112 10.13 2.46 -20.27
C SER A 112 8.69 2.65 -20.76
N LEU A 113 8.25 3.91 -20.84
CA LEU A 113 7.28 4.41 -21.82
C LEU A 113 7.69 5.85 -22.11
#